data_AF-A0A9E0BJ17-F1
#
_entry.id   AF-A0A9E0BJ17-F1
#
_cell.length_a   1.000
_cell.length_b   1.000
_cell.length_c   1.000
_cell.angle_alpha   90.00
_cell.angle_beta   90.00
_cell.angle_gamma   90.00
#
_symmetry.space_group_name_H-M   'P 1'
#
loop_
_entity.id
_entity.type
_entity.pdbx_description
1 polymer ?
#
loop_
_entity_poly.entity_id
_entity_poly.type
_entity_poly.pdbx_seq_one_letter_code
_entity_poly.pdbx_strand_id
1 'polypeptide(L)' 'MNITEAESQIMQALWRKTPLTADEIVADVRARQPWAEATVKTLINRLLKKKAIKSERVDG' A
#
# COMPACT_ATOMS: atom_id res chain seq x y z
N MET A 1 -14.17 -11.31 -3.10
CA MET A 1 -13.23 -10.18 -2.92
C MET A 1 -11.90 -10.59 -3.54
N ASN A 2 -11.53 -10.00 -4.68
CA ASN A 2 -10.31 -10.39 -5.41
C ASN A 2 -9.21 -9.35 -5.14
N ILE A 3 -8.20 -9.76 -4.37
CA ILE A 3 -6.95 -9.04 -4.20
C ILE A 3 -6.01 -9.54 -5.29
N THR A 4 -5.51 -8.64 -6.14
CA THR A 4 -4.52 -9.04 -7.14
C THR A 4 -3.18 -9.31 -6.48
N GLU A 5 -2.27 -10.00 -7.18
CA GLU A 5 -0.91 -10.22 -6.68
C GLU A 5 -0.21 -8.90 -6.33
N ALA A 6 -0.41 -7.86 -7.15
CA ALA A 6 0.13 -6.54 -6.91
C ALA A 6 -0.46 -5.87 -5.65
N GLU A 7 -1.76 -6.04 -5.41
CA GLU A 7 -2.43 -5.55 -4.20
C GLU A 7 -1.97 -6.34 -2.95
N SER A 8 -1.73 -7.64 -3.09
CA SER A 8 -1.22 -8.49 -2.00
C SER A 8 0.18 -8.05 -1.54
N GLN A 9 1.04 -7.62 -2.47
CA GLN A 9 2.37 -7.07 -2.14
C GLN A 9 2.29 -5.83 -1.24
N ILE A 10 1.33 -4.93 -1.50
CA ILE A 10 1.06 -3.76 -0.64
C ILE A 10 0.60 -4.21 0.75
N MET A 11 -0.33 -5.17 0.81
CA MET A 11 -0.82 -5.70 2.10
C MET A 11 0.31 -6.37 2.90
N GLN A 12 1.22 -7.09 2.24
CA GLN A 12 2.37 -7.70 2.91
C GLN A 12 3.32 -6.65 3.50
N ALA A 13 3.53 -5.52 2.81
CA ALA A 13 4.31 -4.41 3.36
C ALA A 13 3.66 -3.84 4.63
N LEU A 14 2.35 -3.60 4.58
CA LEU A 14 1.54 -3.16 5.72
C LEU A 14 1.50 -4.19 6.87
N TRP A 15 1.54 -5.49 6.57
CA TRP A 15 1.54 -6.55 7.59
C TRP A 15 2.86 -6.63 8.35
N ARG A 16 3.98 -6.28 7.70
CA ARG A 16 5.32 -6.28 8.32
C ARG A 16 5.52 -5.11 9.26
N LYS A 17 4.97 -3.94 8.91
CA LYS A 17 5.06 -2.73 9.72
C LYS A 17 3.74 -1.97 9.63
N THR A 18 3.19 -1.66 10.79
CA THR A 18 2.05 -0.75 10.93
C THR A 18 2.24 0.04 12.24
N PRO A 19 1.97 1.36 12.26
CA PRO A 19 1.51 2.20 11.14
C PRO A 19 2.63 2.49 10.12
N LEU A 20 2.26 2.62 8.84
CA LEU A 20 3.13 3.11 7.77
C LEU A 20 2.39 4.17 6.98
N THR A 21 3.12 5.21 6.58
CA THR A 21 2.63 6.22 5.64
C THR A 21 2.62 5.70 4.20
N ALA A 22 1.86 6.34 3.32
CA ALA A 22 1.82 5.97 1.91
C ALA A 22 3.21 6.01 1.26
N ASP A 23 4.05 7.00 1.62
CA ASP A 23 5.40 7.13 1.08
C ASP A 23 6.36 6.06 1.62
N GLU A 24 6.22 5.63 2.89
CA GLU A 24 7.00 4.50 3.40
C GLU A 24 6.60 3.19 2.74
N ILE A 25 5.30 2.97 2.48
CA ILE A 25 4.83 1.80 1.72
C ILE A 25 5.42 1.85 0.32
N VAL A 26 5.43 3.01 -0.34
CA VAL A 26 6.08 3.20 -1.64
C VAL A 26 7.55 2.83 -1.55
N ALA A 27 8.28 3.30 -0.54
CA ALA A 27 9.70 3.02 -0.38
C ALA A 27 9.97 1.51 -0.15
N ASP A 28 9.24 0.86 0.76
CA ASP A 28 9.40 -0.58 1.06
C ASP A 28 9.07 -1.45 -0.15
N VAL A 29 8.00 -1.11 -0.86
CA VAL A 29 7.57 -1.84 -2.06
C VAL A 29 8.53 -1.59 -3.21
N ARG A 30 9.02 -0.36 -3.38
CA ARG A 30 10.00 0.01 -4.43
C ARG A 30 11.35 -0.66 -4.22
N ALA A 31 11.73 -0.92 -2.96
CA ALA A 31 12.93 -1.68 -2.63
C ALA A 31 12.83 -3.16 -3.06
N ARG A 32 11.61 -3.72 -3.14
CA ARG A 32 11.37 -5.11 -3.53
C ARG A 32 10.98 -5.28 -5.00
N GLN A 33 10.32 -4.27 -5.57
CA GLN A 33 9.80 -4.28 -6.93
C GLN A 33 10.04 -2.93 -7.61
N PRO A 34 10.42 -2.89 -8.90
CA PRO A 34 10.74 -1.66 -9.61
C PRO A 34 9.48 -0.88 -10.06
N TRP A 35 8.50 -0.73 -9.16
CA TRP A 35 7.28 0.01 -9.47
C TRP A 35 7.49 1.52 -9.31
N ALA A 36 6.81 2.27 -10.17
CA ALA A 36 6.69 3.71 -9.99
C ALA A 36 5.79 4.02 -8.79
N GLU A 37 6.06 5.13 -8.11
CA GLU A 37 5.26 5.63 -6.99
C GLU A 37 3.78 5.77 -7.37
N ALA A 38 3.48 6.25 -8.58
CA ALA A 38 2.13 6.37 -9.09
C ALA A 38 1.38 5.02 -9.14
N THR A 39 2.08 3.92 -9.45
CA THR A 39 1.53 2.57 -9.48
C THR A 39 1.16 2.12 -8.06
N VAL A 40 2.08 2.29 -7.11
CA VAL A 40 1.84 1.94 -5.69
C VAL A 40 0.67 2.76 -5.14
N LYS A 41 0.64 4.08 -5.35
CA LYS A 41 -0.46 4.96 -4.93
C LYS A 41 -1.80 4.54 -5.55
N THR A 42 -1.80 4.06 -6.79
CA THR A 42 -2.99 3.52 -7.45
C THR A 42 -3.46 2.23 -6.78
N LEU A 43 -2.56 1.30 -6.45
CA LEU A 43 -2.88 0.05 -5.75
C LEU A 43 -3.40 0.30 -4.33
N ILE A 44 -2.78 1.21 -3.58
CA ILE A 44 -3.25 1.66 -2.26
C ILE A 44 -4.68 2.20 -2.37
N ASN A 45 -4.93 3.10 -3.34
CA ASN A 45 -6.28 3.62 -3.58
C ASN A 45 -7.30 2.54 -3.94
N ARG A 46 -6.91 1.54 -4.74
CA ARG A 46 -7.77 0.40 -5.07
C ARG A 46 -8.09 -0.43 -3.82
N LEU A 47 -7.10 -0.70 -2.97
CA LEU A 47 -7.29 -1.39 -1.69
C LEU A 47 -8.21 -0.61 -0.73
N LEU A 48 -8.05 0.71 -0.65
CA LEU A 48 -8.94 1.59 0.12
C LEU A 48 -10.38 1.53 -0.42
N LYS A 49 -10.56 1.63 -1.75
CA LYS A 49 -11.88 1.48 -2.38
C LYS A 49 -12.51 0.12 -2.12
N LYS A 50 -11.69 -0.94 -2.08
CA LYS A 50 -12.10 -2.31 -1.72
C LYS A 50 -12.34 -2.49 -0.22
N LYS A 51 -12.09 -1.47 0.61
CA LYS A 51 -12.11 -1.53 2.09
C LYS A 51 -11.19 -2.61 2.67
N ALA A 52 -10.14 -2.98 1.93
CA ALA A 52 -9.16 -3.98 2.35
C ALA A 52 -8.14 -3.40 3.35
N ILE A 53 -7.87 -2.10 3.25
CA ILE A 53 -7.02 -1.35 4.18
C ILE A 53 -7.76 -0.10 4.62
N LYS A 54 -7.37 0.46 5.76
CA LYS A 54 -7.81 1.78 6.22
C LYS A 54 -6.62 2.74 6.17
N SER A 55 -6.85 3.91 5.62
CA SER A 55 -5.96 5.05 5.78
C SER A 55 -6.47 5.89 6.94
N GLU A 56 -5.64 6.10 7.95
CA GLU A 56 -5.87 7.10 8.98
C GLU A 56 -5.07 8.35 8.60
N ARG A 57 -5.71 9.52 8.57
CA ARG A 57 -4.96 10.78 8.50
C ARG A 57 -4.52 11.09 9.92
N VAL A 58 -3.21 11.09 10.13
CA VAL A 58 -2.64 11.68 11.33
C VAL A 58 -2.64 13.19 11.08
N ASP A 59 -3.73 13.86 11.43
CA ASP A 59 -3.75 15.32 11.55
C ASP A 59 -2.90 15.67 12.78
N GLY A 60 -1.75 16.29 12.52
CA GLY A 60 -0.88 16.88 13.53
C GLY A 60 -1.14 18.38 13.65
#